data_AF-A0A327JLM0-F1
#
_entry.id   AF-A0A327JLM0-F1
#
_cell.length_a   1.000
_cell.length_b   1.000
_cell.length_c   1.000
_cell.angle_alpha   90.00
_cell.angle_beta   90.00
_cell.angle_gamma   90.00
#
_symmetry.space_group_name_H-M   'P 1'
#
loop_
_entity.id
_entity.type
_entity.pdbx_description
1 polymer ?
#
loop_
_entity_poly.entity_id
_entity_poly.type
_entity_poly.pdbx_seq_one_letter_code
_entity_poly.pdbx_strand_id
1 'polypeptide(L)'
;MAKTAMIRARVEPELKEEGETVLKQLGLSTSEFISMTFRQLIMRKGLPFDARIPNEETAAALKESAADYKAGRLKTYRSSEAFFKEMDEEVAAESDS
;
A
#
# COMPACT_ATOMS: atom_id res chain seq x y z
N MET A 1 -6.62 17.01 -31.71
CA MET A 1 -7.62 17.16 -30.63
C MET A 1 -7.57 15.90 -29.77
N ALA A 2 -7.20 16.00 -28.50
CA ALA A 2 -7.24 14.85 -27.59
C ALA A 2 -8.70 14.47 -27.31
N LYS A 3 -9.01 13.18 -27.34
CA LYS A 3 -10.36 12.69 -27.01
C LYS A 3 -10.59 12.91 -25.51
N THR A 4 -11.61 13.68 -25.15
CA THR A 4 -12.03 13.89 -23.76
C THR A 4 -13.11 12.88 -23.37
N ALA A 5 -13.08 12.38 -22.14
CA ALA A 5 -14.13 11.54 -21.56
C ALA A 5 -14.69 12.20 -20.30
N MET A 6 -15.98 12.03 -20.04
CA MET A 6 -16.64 12.58 -18.86
C MET A 6 -16.76 11.53 -17.76
N ILE A 7 -16.39 11.90 -16.54
CA ILE A 7 -16.56 11.07 -15.34
C ILE A 7 -17.75 11.61 -14.55
N ARG A 8 -18.73 10.74 -14.25
CA ARG A 8 -19.88 11.06 -13.38
C ARG A 8 -19.97 10.01 -12.29
N ALA A 9 -20.01 10.45 -11.04
CA ALA A 9 -20.20 9.61 -9.87
C ALA A 9 -21.19 10.30 -8.91
N ARG A 10 -21.99 9.49 -8.20
CA ARG A 10 -22.80 10.00 -7.09
C ARG A 10 -21.95 9.94 -5.83
N VAL A 11 -22.00 11.01 -5.04
CA VAL A 11 -21.32 11.13 -3.75
C VAL A 11 -22.28 11.83 -2.79
N GLU A 12 -22.10 11.59 -1.50
CA GLU A 12 -22.84 12.31 -0.47
C GLU A 12 -22.51 13.81 -0.53
N PRO A 13 -23.49 14.71 -0.40
CA PRO A 13 -23.26 16.15 -0.51
C PRO A 13 -22.23 16.67 0.49
N GLU A 14 -22.32 16.25 1.75
CA GLU A 14 -21.40 16.66 2.82
C GLU A 14 -19.97 16.21 2.51
N LEU A 15 -19.79 14.94 2.11
CA LEU A 15 -18.48 14.40 1.71
C LEU A 15 -17.87 15.20 0.54
N LYS A 16 -18.70 15.62 -0.42
CA LYS A 16 -18.25 16.45 -1.54
C LYS A 16 -17.77 17.82 -1.06
N GLU A 17 -18.56 18.50 -0.23
CA GLU A 17 -18.24 19.84 0.25
C GLU A 17 -16.97 19.87 1.12
N GLU A 18 -16.82 18.89 2.01
CA GLU A 18 -15.60 18.73 2.82
C GLU A 18 -14.38 18.48 1.94
N GLY A 19 -14.49 17.55 0.98
CA GLY A 19 -13.41 17.24 0.05
C GLY A 19 -13.00 18.44 -0.81
N GLU A 20 -13.97 19.19 -1.36
CA GLU A 20 -13.71 20.40 -2.14
C GLU A 20 -13.04 21.50 -1.31
N THR A 21 -13.39 21.62 -0.03
CA THR A 21 -12.75 22.56 0.89
C THR A 21 -11.27 22.23 1.08
N VAL A 22 -10.93 20.97 1.31
CA VAL A 22 -9.55 20.50 1.46
C VAL A 22 -8.76 20.72 0.16
N LEU A 23 -9.32 20.32 -0.99
CA LEU A 23 -8.66 20.50 -2.28
C LEU A 23 -8.39 21.98 -2.58
N LYS A 24 -9.33 22.87 -2.25
CA LYS A 24 -9.17 24.31 -2.43
C LYS A 24 -8.04 24.87 -1.57
N GLN A 25 -7.89 24.40 -0.33
CA GLN A 25 -6.75 24.78 0.54
C GLN A 25 -5.40 24.33 -0.05
N LEU A 26 -5.39 23.21 -0.77
CA LEU A 26 -4.22 22.70 -1.49
C LEU A 26 -4.02 23.35 -2.87
N GLY A 27 -4.91 24.28 -3.28
CA GLY A 27 -4.84 24.94 -4.59
C GLY A 27 -5.22 24.04 -5.77
N LEU A 28 -6.02 22.98 -5.52
CA LEU A 28 -6.42 22.00 -6.53
C LEU A 28 -7.92 22.06 -6.80
N SER A 29 -8.31 21.86 -8.06
CA SER A 29 -9.70 21.57 -8.42
C SER A 29 -10.01 20.06 -8.30
N THR A 30 -11.29 19.73 -8.14
CA THR A 30 -11.79 18.34 -8.13
C THR A 30 -11.38 17.60 -9.41
N SER A 31 -11.43 18.26 -10.57
CA SER A 31 -11.06 17.66 -11.85
C SER A 31 -9.56 17.34 -11.95
N GLU A 32 -8.70 18.21 -11.42
CA GLU A 32 -7.26 17.95 -11.35
C GLU A 32 -6.95 16.79 -10.42
N PHE A 33 -7.56 16.77 -9.23
CA PHE A 33 -7.40 15.68 -8.28
C PHE A 33 -7.82 14.32 -8.86
N ILE A 34 -8.97 14.26 -9.54
CA ILE A 34 -9.43 13.04 -10.22
C ILE A 34 -8.44 12.62 -11.30
N SER A 35 -7.99 13.56 -12.13
CA SER A 35 -7.03 13.28 -13.21
C SER A 35 -5.70 12.75 -12.68
N MET A 36 -5.19 13.32 -11.59
CA MET A 36 -3.97 12.88 -10.92
C MET A 36 -4.14 11.48 -10.31
N THR A 37 -5.29 11.20 -9.71
CA THR A 37 -5.62 9.90 -9.12
C THR A 37 -5.58 8.79 -10.17
N PHE A 38 -6.16 9.01 -11.35
CA PHE A 38 -6.07 8.04 -12.45
C PHE A 38 -4.64 7.83 -12.95
N ARG A 39 -3.82 8.91 -13.02
CA ARG A 39 -2.40 8.78 -13.38
C ARG A 39 -1.63 7.95 -12.35
N GLN A 40 -1.86 8.18 -11.06
CA GLN A 40 -1.24 7.39 -9.99
C GLN A 40 -1.67 5.93 -10.06
N LEU A 41 -2.95 5.66 -10.32
CA LEU A 41 -3.47 4.31 -10.48
C LEU A 41 -2.75 3.56 -11.61
N ILE A 42 -2.63 4.20 -12.78
CA ILE A 42 -1.94 3.62 -13.94
C ILE A 42 -0.46 3.39 -13.63
N MET A 43 0.21 4.37 -13.02
CA MET A 43 1.65 4.32 -12.75
C MET A 43 2.00 3.24 -11.72
N ARG A 44 1.20 3.10 -10.67
CA ARG A 44 1.44 2.15 -9.57
C ARG A 44 0.82 0.77 -9.80
N LYS A 45 -0.05 0.63 -10.81
CA LYS A 45 -0.92 -0.55 -10.99
C LYS A 45 -1.68 -0.91 -9.71
N GLY A 46 -2.14 0.10 -8.97
CA GLY A 46 -2.76 -0.05 -7.66
C GLY A 46 -3.44 1.24 -7.21
N LEU A 47 -4.20 1.20 -6.12
CA LEU A 47 -4.85 2.40 -5.59
C LEU A 47 -3.80 3.39 -5.05
N PRO A 48 -4.06 4.72 -5.13
CA PRO A 48 -3.12 5.74 -4.68
C PRO A 48 -3.05 5.87 -3.14
N PHE A 49 -3.82 5.05 -2.42
CA PHE A 49 -3.81 4.92 -0.97
C PHE A 49 -3.63 3.45 -0.60
N ASP A 50 -2.82 3.16 0.42
CA ASP A 50 -2.65 1.82 0.98
C ASP A 50 -3.87 1.46 1.84
N ALA A 51 -4.98 1.09 1.20
CA ALA A 51 -6.11 0.49 1.91
C ALA A 51 -5.88 -1.02 2.01
N ARG A 52 -5.11 -1.46 3.00
CA ARG A 52 -5.08 -2.87 3.41
C ARG A 52 -5.27 -2.97 4.92
N ILE A 53 -6.38 -3.55 5.33
CA ILE A 53 -6.42 -4.26 6.61
C ILE A 53 -5.57 -5.51 6.36
N PRO A 54 -4.47 -5.73 7.12
CA PRO A 54 -3.67 -6.94 6.96
C PRO A 54 -4.58 -8.18 7.10
N ASN A 55 -4.40 -9.18 6.25
CA ASN A 55 -5.06 -10.47 6.45
C ASN A 55 -4.58 -11.09 7.78
N GLU A 56 -5.28 -12.10 8.30
CA GLU A 56 -4.97 -12.68 9.62
C GLU A 56 -3.51 -13.15 9.73
N GLU A 57 -2.98 -13.72 8.66
CA GLU A 57 -1.59 -14.16 8.54
C GLU A 57 -0.58 -13.00 8.64
N THR A 58 -0.78 -11.93 7.86
CA THR A 58 0.09 -10.74 7.90
C THR A 58 -0.02 -10.04 9.26
N ALA A 59 -1.23 -9.98 9.84
CA ALA A 59 -1.44 -9.41 11.15
C ALA A 59 -0.74 -10.22 12.26
N ALA A 60 -0.74 -11.55 12.15
CA ALA A 60 -0.04 -12.45 13.06
C ALA A 60 1.48 -12.29 12.92
N ALA A 61 2.02 -12.31 11.69
CA ALA A 61 3.43 -12.13 11.41
C ALA A 61 3.98 -10.78 11.93
N LEU A 62 3.21 -9.69 11.77
CA LEU A 62 3.58 -8.38 12.32
C LEU A 62 3.59 -8.36 13.84
N LYS A 63 2.66 -9.06 14.51
CA LYS A 63 2.64 -9.18 15.98
C LYS A 63 3.82 -10.00 16.50
N GLU A 64 4.13 -11.11 15.84
CA GLU A 64 5.27 -11.97 16.17
C GLU A 64 6.59 -11.21 16.02
N SER A 65 6.80 -10.56 14.86
CA SER A 65 7.98 -9.74 14.60
C SER A 65 8.16 -8.63 15.65
N ALA A 66 7.07 -7.95 16.04
CA ALA A 66 7.11 -6.93 17.08
C ALA A 66 7.44 -7.51 18.48
N ALA A 67 7.00 -8.74 18.77
CA ALA A 67 7.34 -9.43 20.01
C ALA A 67 8.80 -9.87 20.04
N ASP A 68 9.34 -10.38 18.92
CA ASP A 68 10.73 -10.79 18.79
C ASP A 68 11.70 -9.62 18.84
N TYR A 69 11.34 -8.48 18.26
CA TYR A 69 12.10 -7.24 18.41
C TYR A 69 12.24 -6.85 19.89
N LYS A 70 11.14 -6.86 20.65
CA LYS A 70 11.16 -6.51 22.09
C LYS A 70 11.91 -7.55 22.92
N ALA A 71 11.83 -8.82 22.54
CA ALA A 71 12.50 -9.92 23.23
C ALA A 71 13.97 -10.07 22.83
N GLY A 72 14.47 -9.30 21.84
CA GLY A 72 15.83 -9.40 21.33
C GLY A 72 16.10 -10.71 20.58
N ARG A 73 15.06 -11.36 20.05
CA ARG A 73 15.15 -12.63 19.31
C ARG A 73 15.35 -12.47 17.80
N LEU A 74 15.59 -11.25 17.34
CA LEU A 74 15.84 -11.00 15.93
C LEU A 74 17.12 -11.68 15.46
N LYS A 75 16.99 -12.47 14.39
CA LYS A 75 18.12 -13.11 13.74
C LYS A 75 18.88 -12.08 12.92
N THR A 76 20.17 -11.91 13.21
CA THR A 76 21.06 -11.00 12.50
C THR A 76 22.06 -11.78 11.67
N TYR A 77 22.31 -11.33 10.45
CA TYR A 77 23.25 -11.97 9.54
C TYR A 77 24.45 -11.06 9.29
N ARG A 78 25.62 -11.66 9.12
CA ARG A 78 26.87 -10.93 8.86
C ARG A 78 27.03 -10.50 7.40
N SER A 79 26.25 -11.08 6.49
CA SER A 79 26.23 -10.73 5.05
C SER A 79 24.89 -11.08 4.43
N SER A 80 24.58 -10.45 3.28
CA SER A 80 23.39 -10.77 2.48
C SER A 80 23.43 -12.21 1.95
N GLU A 81 24.61 -12.72 1.62
CA GLU A 81 24.79 -14.11 1.14
C GLU A 81 24.41 -15.14 2.22
N ALA A 82 24.78 -14.88 3.48
CA ALA A 82 24.41 -15.76 4.59
C ALA A 82 22.89 -15.75 4.85
N PHE A 83 22.23 -14.61 4.64
CA PHE A 83 20.78 -14.49 4.73
C PHE A 83 20.07 -15.31 3.64
N PHE A 84 20.44 -15.09 2.36
CA PHE A 84 19.78 -15.76 1.25
C PHE A 84 20.01 -17.27 1.25
N LYS A 85 21.20 -17.74 1.63
CA LYS A 85 21.47 -19.17 1.72
C LYS A 85 20.51 -19.89 2.69
N GLU A 86 20.29 -19.31 3.86
CA GLU A 86 19.39 -19.90 4.85
C GLU A 86 17.92 -19.82 4.42
N MET A 87 17.52 -18.71 3.82
CA MET A 87 16.17 -18.52 3.30
C MET A 87 15.85 -19.51 2.16
N ASP A 88 16.82 -19.78 1.27
CA ASP A 88 16.68 -20.77 0.21
C ASP A 88 16.59 -22.20 0.78
N GLU A 89 17.32 -22.49 1.87
CA GLU A 89 17.24 -23.77 2.60
C GLU A 89 15.87 -23.95 3.29
N GLU A 90 15.32 -22.90 3.91
CA GLU A 90 13.97 -22.93 4.52
C GLU A 90 12.85 -23.08 3.48
N VAL A 91 12.92 -22.32 2.37
CA VAL A 91 11.94 -22.41 1.28
C VAL A 91 11.97 -23.79 0.63
N ALA A 92 13.15 -24.39 0.46
CA ALA A 92 13.28 -25.76 -0.04
C ALA A 92 12.65 -26.78 0.93
N ALA A 93 12.85 -26.61 2.24
CA ALA A 93 12.29 -27.51 3.26
C ALA A 93 10.75 -27.42 3.37
N GLU A 94 10.16 -26.25 3.14
CA GLU A 94 8.69 -26.08 3.08
C GLU A 94 8.08 -26.62 1.78
N SER A 95 8.84 -26.66 0.68
CA SER A 95 8.34 -27.14 -0.63
C SER A 95 8.30 -28.68 -0.78
N ASP A 96 9.00 -29.40 0.10
CA ASP A 96 9.05 -30.86 0.16
C ASP A 96 8.07 -31.47 1.20
N SER A 97 7.19 -30.65 1.81
CA SER A 97 6.14 -31.08 2.75
C SER A 97 4.73 -30.76 2.24
#